data_AF-A0A511X5X4-F1
#
_entry.id   AF-A0A511X5X4-F1
#
_cell.length_a   1.000
_cell.length_b   1.000
_cell.length_c   1.000
_cell.angle_alpha   90.00
_cell.angle_beta   90.00
_cell.angle_gamma   90.00
#
_symmetry.space_group_name_H-M   'P 1'
#
loop_
_entity.id
_entity.type
_entity.pdbx_description
1 polymer ?
#
loop_
_entity_poly.entity_id
_entity_poly.type
_entity_poly.pdbx_seq_one_letter_code
_entity_poly.pdbx_strand_id
1 'polypeptide(L)' 'MIEAISGNIGKKYCSVKQFCEMFGVGRTSCYKLLAEGKISAVKFGDRTLIEIAQAEKYFKNLPLYC' A
#
# COMPACT_ATOMS: atom_id res chain seq x y z
N MET A 1 -22.86 -7.80 13.92
CA MET A 1 -21.48 -7.36 13.60
C MET A 1 -21.03 -8.11 12.37
N ILE A 2 -21.14 -7.49 11.20
CA ILE A 2 -20.60 -8.04 9.95
C ILE A 2 -19.95 -6.84 9.28
N GLU A 3 -18.66 -6.64 9.53
CA GLU A 3 -17.93 -5.56 8.87
C GLU A 3 -17.83 -5.84 7.38
N ALA A 4 -18.10 -4.80 6.61
CA ALA A 4 -18.29 -4.83 5.18
C ALA A 4 -17.23 -5.67 4.49
N ILE A 5 -17.70 -6.56 3.60
CA ILE A 5 -16.94 -7.05 2.46
C ILE A 5 -16.64 -5.80 1.61
N SER A 6 -15.62 -5.04 2.01
CA SER A 6 -15.15 -3.85 1.32
C SER A 6 -14.58 -4.33 0.01
N GLY A 7 -15.39 -4.17 -1.03
CA GLY A 7 -15.15 -4.71 -2.35
C GLY A 7 -13.73 -4.40 -2.84
N ASN A 8 -12.99 -5.45 -3.16
CA ASN A 8 -11.89 -5.31 -4.07
C ASN A 8 -11.86 -6.45 -5.09
N ILE A 9 -12.85 -6.43 -5.97
CA ILE A 9 -12.80 -7.16 -7.23
C ILE A 9 -12.23 -6.18 -8.27
N GLY A 10 -10.91 -5.90 -8.20
CA GLY A 10 -10.17 -5.27 -9.31
C GLY A 10 -9.50 -3.90 -9.11
N LYS A 11 -9.43 -3.31 -7.91
CA LYS A 11 -8.59 -2.12 -7.67
C LYS A 11 -7.12 -2.52 -7.66
N LYS A 12 -6.41 -2.13 -8.72
CA LYS A 12 -4.95 -2.30 -8.85
C LYS A 12 -4.15 -1.26 -8.05
N TYR A 13 -4.77 -0.12 -7.75
CA TYR A 13 -4.12 1.00 -7.08
C TYR A 13 -4.92 1.48 -5.86
N CYS A 14 -4.21 1.99 -4.86
CA CYS A 14 -4.78 2.55 -3.65
C CYS A 14 -4.14 3.91 -3.31
N SER A 15 -4.85 4.75 -2.58
CA SER A 15 -4.25 6.00 -2.06
C SER A 15 -3.30 5.71 -0.89
N VAL A 16 -2.43 6.67 -0.56
CA VAL A 16 -1.55 6.60 0.64
C VAL A 16 -2.34 6.31 1.92
N LYS A 17 -3.51 6.94 2.09
CA LYS A 17 -4.37 6.70 3.26
C LYS A 17 -4.84 5.24 3.33
N GLN A 18 -5.38 4.72 2.22
CA GLN A 18 -5.85 3.35 2.13
C GLN A 18 -4.70 2.34 2.30
N PHE A 19 -3.52 2.64 1.77
CA PHE A 19 -2.34 1.82 1.97
C PHE A 19 -1.98 1.73 3.46
N CYS A 20 -1.96 2.86 4.18
CA CYS A 20 -1.73 2.86 5.61
C CYS A 20 -2.77 2.04 6.38
N GLU A 21 -4.06 2.14 5.99
CA GLU A 21 -5.14 1.38 6.61
C GLU A 21 -5.06 -0.14 6.31
N MET A 22 -4.69 -0.52 5.08
CA MET A 22 -4.61 -1.92 4.66
C MET A 22 -3.39 -2.65 5.22
N PHE A 23 -2.22 -2.00 5.22
CA PHE A 23 -0.96 -2.62 5.62
C PHE A 23 -0.55 -2.30 7.06
N GLY A 24 -1.34 -1.50 7.79
CA GLY A 24 -1.05 -1.13 9.18
C GLY A 24 0.23 -0.30 9.35
N VAL A 25 0.70 0.36 8.29
CA VAL A 25 1.94 1.15 8.28
C VAL A 25 1.66 2.64 8.42
N GLY A 26 2.47 3.33 9.22
CA GLY A 26 2.39 4.78 9.35
C GLY A 26 2.71 5.52 8.05
N ARG A 27 2.17 6.73 7.88
CA ARG A 27 2.39 7.58 6.70
C ARG A 27 3.87 7.84 6.44
N THR A 28 4.65 8.09 7.50
CA THR A 28 6.09 8.29 7.41
C THR A 28 6.80 7.07 6.82
N SER A 29 6.44 5.86 7.26
CA SER A 29 7.00 4.62 6.72
C SER A 29 6.58 4.41 5.26
N CYS A 30 5.33 4.71 4.92
CA CYS A 30 4.87 4.68 3.53
C CYS A 30 5.70 5.60 2.62
N TYR A 31 5.90 6.87 3.02
CA TYR A 31 6.74 7.80 2.25
C TYR A 31 8.22 7.38 2.19
N LYS A 32 8.76 6.76 3.25
CA LYS A 32 10.10 6.17 3.20
C LYS A 32 10.19 5.05 2.18
N LEU A 33 9.24 4.11 2.18
CA LEU A 33 9.19 3.02 1.20
C LEU A 33 9.08 3.53 -0.23
N LEU A 34 8.34 4.62 -0.44
CA LEU A 34 8.23 5.30 -1.74
C LEU A 34 9.56 5.97 -2.14
N ALA A 35 10.19 6.70 -1.22
CA ALA A 35 11.46 7.38 -1.46
C ALA A 35 12.61 6.38 -1.72
N GLU A 36 12.59 5.23 -1.05
CA GLU A 36 13.54 4.13 -1.23
C GLU A 36 13.25 3.28 -2.48
N GLY A 37 12.15 3.55 -3.19
CA GLY A 37 11.74 2.78 -4.37
C GLY A 37 11.35 1.33 -4.06
N LYS A 38 11.00 1.01 -2.81
CA LYS A 38 10.59 -0.33 -2.38
C LYS A 38 9.19 -0.69 -2.85
N ILE A 39 8.33 0.31 -2.99
CA ILE A 39 6.97 0.17 -3.52
C ILE A 39 6.76 1.18 -4.66
N SER A 40 5.99 0.77 -5.66
CA SER A 40 5.71 1.61 -6.83
C SER A 40 4.48 2.47 -6.61
N ALA A 41 4.59 3.76 -6.92
CA ALA A 41 3.45 4.66 -6.99
C ALA A 41 3.42 5.46 -8.29
N VAL A 42 2.21 5.73 -8.73
CA VAL A 42 1.89 6.54 -9.91
C VAL A 42 1.32 7.86 -9.43
N LYS A 43 1.87 8.95 -9.96
CA LYS A 43 1.28 10.28 -9.78
C LYS A 43 0.07 10.43 -10.70
N PHE A 44 -1.10 10.62 -10.13
CA PHE A 44 -2.36 10.84 -10.85
C PHE A 44 -2.90 12.22 -10.48
N GLY A 45 -2.53 13.23 -11.28
CA GLY A 45 -2.81 14.63 -10.99
C GLY A 45 -2.13 15.07 -9.68
N ASP A 46 -2.94 15.49 -8.71
CA ASP A 46 -2.50 15.88 -7.38
C ASP A 46 -2.41 14.70 -6.39
N ARG A 47 -2.85 13.51 -6.79
CA ARG A 47 -2.91 12.32 -5.92
C ARG A 47 -1.79 11.34 -6.26
N THR A 48 -1.25 10.70 -5.22
CA THR A 48 -0.32 9.57 -5.35
C THR A 48 -1.07 8.26 -5.16
N LEU A 49 -0.99 7.39 -6.16
CA LEU A 49 -1.63 6.08 -6.17
C LEU A 49 -0.58 4.98 -6.09
N ILE A 50 -0.67 4.12 -5.09
CA ILE A 50 0.25 3.02 -4.80
C ILE A 50 -0.29 1.75 -5.43
N GLU A 51 0.55 1.03 -6.17
CA GLU A 51 0.19 -0.28 -6.74
C GLU A 51 0.17 -1.36 -5.66
N ILE A 52 -1.00 -1.99 -5.47
CA ILE A 52 -1.22 -2.95 -4.37
C ILE A 52 -0.37 -4.21 -4.57
N ALA A 53 -0.32 -4.75 -5.78
CA ALA A 53 0.39 -6.00 -6.06
C ALA A 53 1.90 -5.91 -5.77
N GLN A 54 2.52 -4.77 -6.11
CA GLN A 54 3.92 -4.47 -5.81
C GLN A 54 4.16 -4.35 -4.31
N ALA A 55 3.28 -3.63 -3.61
CA ALA A 55 3.32 -3.53 -2.15
C ALA A 55 3.23 -4.91 -1.48
N GLU A 56 2.24 -5.73 -1.84
CA GLU A 56 2.10 -7.09 -1.30
C GLU A 56 3.34 -7.94 -1.55
N LYS A 57 3.94 -7.85 -2.74
CA LYS A 57 5.19 -8.54 -3.06
C LYS A 57 6.33 -8.07 -2.16
N TYR A 58 6.43 -6.78 -1.86
CA TYR A 58 7.44 -6.26 -0.95
C TYR A 58 7.25 -6.83 0.47
N PHE A 59 6.05 -6.75 1.04
CA PHE A 59 5.78 -7.24 2.39
C PHE A 59 5.97 -8.76 2.53
N LYS A 60 5.62 -9.54 1.50
CA LYS A 60 5.87 -11.00 1.48
C LYS A 60 7.35 -11.37 1.47
N ASN A 61 8.21 -10.48 0.98
CA ASN A 61 9.67 -10.69 0.92
C ASN A 61 10.40 -10.06 2.10
N LEU A 62 9.71 -9.45 3.07
CA LEU A 62 10.36 -8.93 4.26
C LEU A 62 10.93 -10.09 5.10
N PRO A 63 12.13 -9.92 5.67
CA PRO A 63 12.68 -10.90 6.58
C PRO A 63 11.76 -11.00 7.80
N LEU A 64 11.45 -12.24 8.21
CA LEU A 64 10.81 -12.51 9.48
C LEU A 64 11.81 -12.14 10.58
N TYR A 65 11.40 -11.28 11.51
CA TYR A 65 12.10 -11.18 12.79
C TYR A 65 11.78 -12.45 13.58
N CYS A 66 12.80 -13.27 13.84
CA CYS A 66 12.75 -14.39 14.76
C CYS A 66 13.01 -13.92 16.19
#